data_AF-A0A060BUG0-F1
#
_entry.id   AF-A0A060BUG0-F1
#
_cell.length_a   1.000
_cell.length_b   1.000
_cell.length_c   1.000
_cell.angle_alpha   90.00
_cell.angle_beta   90.00
_cell.angle_gamma   90.00
#
_symmetry.space_group_name_H-M   'P 1'
#
loop_
_entity.id
_entity.type
_entity.pdbx_description
1 polymer ?
#
loop_
_entity_poly.entity_id
_entity_poly.type
_entity_poly.pdbx_seq_one_letter_code
_entity_poly.pdbx_strand_id
1 'polypeptide(L)'
;NFAIISGENEKPLLVYSDLSFINESNDLTLNSLNKVDEVEMISPYNCFFRSIVWGSASAINDKLLEIIQNPLTNSNIKFWWDGYIVKIAVGLGKAIYLDKPLVMHRIHRDNISGNHKIRLSLLDCFGKIVQFLKSETRLLGWELSSSLVAIGQI
;
A
#
# COMPACT_ATOMS: atom_id res chain seq x y z
N ASN A 1 -1.34 10.69 -1.72
CA ASN A 1 0.00 11.28 -2.01
C ASN A 1 0.40 11.01 -3.45
N PHE A 2 -0.37 11.51 -4.43
CA PHE A 2 -0.07 11.33 -5.85
C PHE A 2 0.09 12.67 -6.53
N ALA A 3 1.22 12.88 -7.19
CA ALA A 3 1.38 13.94 -8.19
C ALA A 3 1.00 13.40 -9.57
N ILE A 4 0.37 14.22 -10.40
CA ILE A 4 0.14 13.89 -11.80
C ILE A 4 1.26 14.51 -12.62
N ILE A 5 1.94 13.70 -13.44
CA ILE A 5 3.00 14.14 -14.33
C ILE A 5 2.47 14.10 -15.76
N SER A 6 2.32 15.27 -16.37
CA SER A 6 1.95 15.37 -17.78
C SER A 6 3.17 15.13 -18.67
N GLY A 7 3.00 14.33 -19.73
CA GLY A 7 4.06 14.02 -20.70
C GLY A 7 3.66 12.98 -21.73
N GLU A 8 4.45 12.87 -22.82
CA GLU A 8 4.22 11.97 -23.96
C GLU A 8 4.56 10.49 -23.66
N ASN A 9 4.06 9.95 -22.55
CA ASN A 9 4.25 8.54 -22.25
C ASN A 9 2.99 7.76 -22.62
N GLU A 10 3.10 6.90 -23.63
CA GLU A 10 1.97 6.12 -24.15
C GLU A 10 1.50 5.02 -23.20
N LYS A 11 2.31 4.65 -22.20
CA LYS A 11 2.02 3.58 -21.25
C LYS A 11 1.73 4.12 -19.85
N PRO A 12 0.90 3.44 -19.05
CA PRO A 12 0.72 3.76 -17.64
C PRO A 12 2.05 3.76 -16.89
N LEU A 13 2.32 4.80 -16.12
CA LEU A 13 3.55 4.96 -15.35
C LEU A 13 3.20 5.31 -13.91
N LEU A 14 3.76 4.54 -12.99
CA LEU A 14 3.84 4.86 -11.56
C LEU A 14 5.30 5.06 -11.17
N VAL A 15 5.60 6.14 -10.49
CA VAL A 15 6.85 6.33 -9.75
C VAL A 15 6.48 6.42 -8.28
N TYR A 16 7.15 5.67 -7.41
CA TYR A 16 6.89 5.67 -5.98
C TYR A 16 8.21 5.62 -5.23
N SER A 17 8.25 6.26 -4.06
CA SER A 17 9.44 6.33 -3.23
C SER A 17 9.37 5.40 -2.03
N ASP A 18 10.50 5.22 -1.37
CA ASP A 18 10.53 4.74 0.01
C ASP A 18 9.76 5.70 0.95
N LEU A 19 9.49 5.21 2.17
CA LEU A 19 8.69 5.86 3.20
C LEU A 19 9.46 5.89 4.52
N SER A 20 9.34 6.99 5.27
CA SER A 20 9.78 7.06 6.66
C SER A 20 8.58 7.25 7.59
N PHE A 21 8.70 6.83 8.85
CA PHE A 21 7.67 7.04 9.86
C PHE A 21 8.13 8.01 10.94
N ILE A 22 7.20 8.88 11.34
CA ILE A 22 7.35 9.79 12.48
C ILE A 22 6.23 9.57 13.49
N ASN A 23 6.50 9.82 14.77
CA ASN A 23 5.49 9.76 15.82
C ASN A 23 4.68 11.07 15.91
N GLU A 24 3.75 11.13 16.88
CA GLU A 24 2.94 12.32 17.19
C GLU A 24 3.78 13.54 17.56
N SER A 25 4.96 13.35 18.16
CA SER A 25 5.93 14.40 18.51
C SER A 25 6.83 14.84 17.35
N ASN A 26 6.67 14.28 16.14
CA ASN A 26 7.56 14.44 14.98
C ASN A 26 8.93 13.75 15.09
N ASP A 27 9.14 12.88 16.06
CA ASP A 27 10.38 12.11 16.13
C ASP A 27 10.35 10.98 15.10
N LEU A 28 11.48 10.73 14.47
CA LEU A 28 11.66 9.63 13.52
C LEU A 28 11.58 8.28 14.24
N THR A 29 10.60 7.46 13.88
CA THR A 29 10.44 6.10 14.41
C THR A 29 10.99 5.04 13.46
N LEU A 30 10.99 5.33 12.15
CA LEU A 30 11.57 4.49 11.11
C LEU A 30 12.11 5.37 9.99
N ASN A 31 13.36 5.16 9.58
CA ASN A 31 14.01 5.96 8.53
C ASN A 31 13.66 5.50 7.10
N SER A 32 13.30 4.23 6.91
CA SER A 32 13.06 3.61 5.62
C SER A 32 12.20 2.36 5.83
N LEU A 33 11.08 2.28 5.12
CA LEU A 33 10.18 1.14 5.15
C LEU A 33 10.81 -0.06 4.45
N ASN A 34 11.52 0.18 3.35
CA ASN A 34 12.21 -0.87 2.60
C ASN A 34 13.41 -1.50 3.35
N LYS A 35 13.82 -0.93 4.49
CA LYS A 35 14.83 -1.52 5.40
C LYS A 35 14.23 -2.39 6.50
N VAL A 36 12.90 -2.44 6.62
CA VAL A 36 12.24 -3.36 7.56
C VAL A 36 12.29 -4.75 6.96
N ASP A 37 12.73 -5.72 7.75
CA ASP A 37 12.72 -7.13 7.36
C ASP A 37 11.33 -7.51 6.81
N GLU A 38 11.32 -8.30 5.74
CA GLU A 38 10.11 -8.73 5.01
C GLU A 38 9.40 -7.67 4.15
N VAL A 39 9.87 -6.43 4.08
CA VAL A 39 9.32 -5.41 3.16
C VAL A 39 10.27 -5.16 2.00
N GLU A 40 9.88 -5.57 0.79
CA GLU A 40 10.71 -5.44 -0.42
C GLU A 40 9.98 -4.61 -1.48
N MET A 41 10.00 -3.28 -1.30
CA MET A 41 9.37 -2.31 -2.20
C MET A 41 10.17 -2.10 -3.48
N ILE A 42 11.46 -2.45 -3.50
CA ILE A 42 12.33 -2.31 -4.68
C ILE A 42 11.75 -3.06 -5.88
N SER A 43 11.19 -4.24 -5.66
CA SER A 43 10.58 -5.06 -6.70
C SER A 43 9.13 -4.65 -6.92
N PRO A 44 8.78 -4.05 -8.08
CA PRO A 44 7.39 -3.70 -8.35
C PRO A 44 6.47 -4.92 -8.43
N TYR A 45 7.00 -6.10 -8.75
CA TYR A 45 6.23 -7.34 -8.73
C TYR A 45 5.85 -7.77 -7.31
N ASN A 46 6.74 -7.59 -6.32
CA ASN A 46 6.38 -7.83 -4.93
C ASN A 46 5.29 -6.86 -4.48
N CYS A 47 5.39 -5.60 -4.90
CA CYS A 47 4.37 -4.58 -4.69
C CYS A 47 3.03 -4.95 -5.37
N PHE A 48 3.05 -5.59 -6.54
CA PHE A 48 1.85 -6.11 -7.21
C PHE A 48 1.15 -7.17 -6.35
N PHE A 49 1.87 -8.12 -5.76
CA PHE A 49 1.24 -9.20 -4.98
C PHE A 49 0.87 -8.81 -3.54
N ARG A 50 1.60 -7.86 -2.95
CA ARG A 50 1.49 -7.54 -1.51
C ARG A 50 0.95 -6.13 -1.21
N SER A 51 0.75 -5.29 -2.23
CA SER A 51 0.24 -3.91 -2.10
C SER A 51 0.98 -3.04 -1.09
N ILE A 52 2.30 -3.23 -0.96
CA ILE A 52 3.15 -2.61 0.07
C ILE A 52 3.54 -1.13 -0.19
N VAL A 53 2.92 -0.47 -1.18
CA VAL A 53 3.24 0.94 -1.56
C VAL A 53 2.42 1.96 -0.77
N TRP A 54 1.67 1.51 0.24
CA TRP A 54 0.78 2.34 1.05
C TRP A 54 1.50 3.54 1.66
N GLY A 55 0.94 4.74 1.46
CA GLY A 55 1.43 5.98 2.09
C GLY A 55 2.70 6.59 1.47
N SER A 56 3.34 5.91 0.51
CA SER A 56 4.53 6.39 -0.19
C SER A 56 4.26 7.66 -0.99
N ALA A 57 5.28 8.51 -1.16
CA ALA A 57 5.19 9.60 -2.12
C ALA A 57 5.21 9.00 -3.51
N SER A 58 4.17 9.29 -4.28
CA SER A 58 3.96 8.65 -5.57
C SER A 58 3.61 9.69 -6.63
N ALA A 59 3.88 9.34 -7.88
CA ALA A 59 3.51 10.13 -9.03
C ALA A 59 3.03 9.22 -10.17
N ILE A 60 1.98 9.62 -10.85
CA ILE A 60 1.37 8.88 -11.95
C ILE A 60 1.31 9.75 -13.20
N ASN A 61 1.36 9.14 -14.37
CA ASN A 61 1.09 9.87 -15.63
C ASN A 61 -0.40 9.85 -16.00
N ASP A 62 -0.74 10.67 -17.00
CA ASP A 62 -2.11 10.80 -17.50
C ASP A 62 -2.70 9.47 -17.97
N LYS A 63 -1.90 8.58 -18.57
CA LYS A 63 -2.36 7.24 -18.99
C LYS A 63 -2.75 6.32 -17.85
N LEU A 64 -2.00 6.32 -16.76
CA LEU A 64 -2.42 5.58 -15.57
C LEU A 64 -3.66 6.21 -14.94
N LEU A 65 -3.75 7.54 -14.93
CA LEU A 65 -4.90 8.27 -14.43
C LEU A 65 -6.19 7.93 -15.20
N GLU A 66 -6.15 7.91 -16.53
CA GLU A 66 -7.28 7.55 -17.40
C GLU A 66 -7.87 6.17 -17.03
N ILE A 67 -7.01 5.19 -16.76
CA ILE A 67 -7.43 3.82 -16.42
C ILE A 67 -8.05 3.75 -15.02
N ILE A 68 -7.40 4.34 -14.01
CA ILE A 68 -7.90 4.28 -12.63
C ILE A 68 -9.12 5.16 -12.41
N GLN A 69 -9.31 6.21 -13.22
CA GLN A 69 -10.50 7.06 -13.19
C GLN A 69 -11.71 6.39 -13.82
N ASN A 70 -11.53 5.38 -14.67
CA ASN A 70 -12.62 4.58 -15.20
C ASN A 70 -13.12 3.69 -14.05
N PRO A 71 -14.20 4.08 -13.35
CA PRO A 71 -14.58 3.38 -12.15
C PRO A 71 -15.11 2.03 -12.59
N LEU A 72 -14.59 0.96 -12.00
CA LEU A 72 -15.42 -0.21 -11.79
C LEU A 72 -16.68 0.28 -11.08
N THR A 73 -17.79 0.28 -11.81
CA THR A 73 -19.13 0.73 -11.42
C THR A 73 -19.75 -0.07 -10.27
N ASN A 74 -18.96 -0.86 -9.55
CA ASN A 74 -19.40 -1.72 -8.48
C ASN A 74 -18.91 -1.17 -7.13
N SER A 75 -19.72 -0.29 -6.56
CA SER A 75 -19.53 0.39 -5.25
C SER A 75 -19.34 -0.54 -4.04
N ASN A 76 -19.44 -1.86 -4.25
CA ASN A 76 -19.31 -2.87 -3.20
C ASN A 76 -17.90 -3.47 -3.06
N ILE A 77 -16.98 -3.22 -4.01
CA ILE A 77 -15.63 -3.78 -3.93
C ILE A 77 -14.74 -2.85 -3.10
N LYS A 78 -14.26 -3.36 -1.96
CA LYS A 78 -13.31 -2.65 -1.09
C LYS A 78 -11.89 -3.15 -1.34
N PHE A 79 -10.99 -2.23 -1.69
CA PHE A 79 -9.56 -2.50 -1.81
C PHE A 79 -8.73 -1.28 -1.44
N TRP A 80 -7.43 -1.51 -1.18
CA TRP A 80 -6.46 -0.45 -0.95
C TRP A 80 -6.16 0.26 -2.28
N TRP A 81 -6.41 1.56 -2.33
CA TRP A 81 -6.27 2.37 -3.54
C TRP A 81 -4.82 2.38 -4.06
N ASP A 82 -3.86 2.57 -3.17
CA ASP A 82 -2.42 2.58 -3.51
C ASP A 82 -1.98 1.23 -4.10
N GLY A 83 -2.46 0.12 -3.54
CA GLY A 83 -2.20 -1.23 -4.04
C GLY A 83 -2.79 -1.47 -5.43
N TYR A 84 -4.02 -1.01 -5.67
CA TYR A 84 -4.66 -1.11 -6.98
C TYR A 84 -3.89 -0.33 -8.07
N ILE A 85 -3.45 0.90 -7.78
CA ILE A 85 -2.68 1.72 -8.72
C ILE A 85 -1.38 1.00 -9.12
N VAL A 86 -0.66 0.43 -8.16
CA VAL A 86 0.56 -0.35 -8.44
C VAL A 86 0.26 -1.53 -9.35
N LYS A 87 -0.84 -2.26 -9.08
CA LYS A 87 -1.19 -3.44 -9.87
C LYS A 87 -1.46 -3.08 -11.34
N ILE A 88 -2.19 -2.00 -11.59
CA ILE A 88 -2.40 -1.48 -12.94
C ILE A 88 -1.08 -1.06 -13.59
N ALA A 89 -0.24 -0.30 -12.87
CA ALA A 89 1.03 0.18 -13.41
C ALA A 89 1.99 -0.97 -13.76
N VAL A 90 2.08 -2.02 -12.93
CA VAL A 90 2.93 -3.19 -13.18
C VAL A 90 2.37 -4.08 -14.29
N GLY A 91 1.04 -4.24 -14.35
CA GLY A 91 0.39 -5.11 -15.34
C GLY A 91 0.35 -4.52 -16.74
N LEU A 92 0.03 -3.23 -16.87
CA LEU A 92 -0.23 -2.57 -18.17
C LEU A 92 0.90 -1.64 -18.62
N GLY A 93 1.86 -1.33 -17.76
CA GLY A 93 2.83 -0.29 -18.03
C GLY A 93 4.15 -0.46 -17.30
N LYS A 94 4.52 0.55 -16.51
CA LYS A 94 5.78 0.55 -15.77
C LYS A 94 5.58 1.12 -14.36
N ALA A 95 6.24 0.49 -13.39
CA ALA A 95 6.36 0.99 -12.04
C ALA A 95 7.84 1.17 -11.67
N ILE A 96 8.20 2.32 -11.13
CA ILE A 96 9.59 2.70 -10.80
C ILE A 96 9.67 3.02 -9.31
N TYR A 97 10.54 2.29 -8.60
CA TYR A 97 10.87 2.57 -7.20
C TYR A 97 12.02 3.60 -7.12
N LEU A 98 11.90 4.54 -6.19
CA LEU A 98 12.94 5.49 -5.80
C LEU A 98 13.43 5.16 -4.39
N ASP A 99 14.70 4.78 -4.27
CA ASP A 99 15.34 4.42 -3.00
C ASP A 99 15.71 5.66 -2.15
N LYS A 100 14.71 6.49 -1.88
CA LYS A 100 14.80 7.68 -1.04
C LYS A 100 13.49 7.85 -0.27
N PRO A 101 13.52 8.01 1.07
CA PRO A 101 12.32 8.31 1.84
C PRO A 101 11.91 9.75 1.60
N LEU A 102 11.03 9.99 0.63
CA LEU A 102 10.61 11.35 0.22
C LEU A 102 9.41 11.87 1.04
N VAL A 103 8.84 11.04 1.91
CA VAL A 103 7.72 11.40 2.77
C VAL A 103 7.90 10.81 4.17
N MET A 104 7.49 11.60 5.16
CA MET A 104 7.39 11.21 6.57
C MET A 104 5.92 10.96 6.90
N HIS A 105 5.55 9.69 7.03
CA HIS A 105 4.19 9.29 7.39
C HIS A 105 4.04 9.26 8.92
N ARG A 106 3.02 9.95 9.43
CA ARG A 106 2.79 10.02 10.87
C ARG A 106 2.02 8.80 11.35
N ILE A 107 2.66 8.01 12.22
CA ILE A 107 2.01 6.92 12.94
C ILE A 107 1.60 7.41 14.34
N HIS A 108 0.34 7.16 14.71
CA HIS A 108 -0.19 7.46 16.03
C HIS A 108 -0.02 6.22 16.92
N ARG A 109 0.08 6.37 18.24
CA ARG A 109 0.35 5.25 19.19
C ARG A 109 -0.60 4.05 19.03
N ASP A 110 -1.83 4.30 18.59
CA ASP A 110 -2.86 3.29 18.37
C ASP A 110 -2.76 2.57 17.02
N ASN A 111 -1.92 3.06 16.10
CA ASN A 111 -1.63 2.45 14.79
C ASN A 111 -0.30 1.70 14.76
N ILE A 112 0.41 1.61 15.89
CA ILE A 112 1.60 0.76 15.99
C ILE A 112 1.11 -0.67 16.19
N SER A 113 1.07 -1.43 15.10
CA SER A 113 0.90 -2.89 15.05
C SER A 113 2.10 -3.65 15.67
N GLY A 114 2.71 -3.09 16.72
CA GLY A 114 3.88 -3.63 17.38
C GLY A 114 4.03 -3.07 18.80
N ASN A 115 4.06 -3.98 19.78
CA ASN A 115 4.48 -3.73 21.17
C ASN A 115 3.55 -2.94 22.11
N HIS A 116 2.27 -3.31 22.16
CA HIS A 116 1.49 -3.12 23.39
C HIS A 116 1.67 -4.32 24.32
N LYS A 117 2.47 -4.19 25.39
CA LYS A 117 2.53 -5.19 26.48
C LYS A 117 1.21 -5.14 27.27
N ILE A 118 0.20 -5.85 26.77
CA ILE A 118 -1.10 -5.96 27.43
C ILE A 118 -1.06 -7.21 28.30
N ARG A 119 -1.40 -7.06 29.58
CA ARG A 119 -1.57 -8.18 30.50
C ARG A 119 -2.91 -8.86 30.16
N LEU A 120 -2.86 -9.90 29.32
CA LEU A 120 -4.05 -10.59 28.82
C LEU A 120 -4.37 -11.79 29.71
N SER A 121 -5.64 -11.98 30.06
CA SER A 121 -6.12 -13.27 30.56
C SER A 121 -6.21 -14.29 29.41
N LEU A 122 -6.31 -15.58 29.72
CA LEU A 122 -6.45 -16.63 28.71
C LEU A 122 -7.67 -16.42 27.79
N LEU A 123 -8.78 -15.90 28.34
CA LEU A 123 -9.99 -15.59 27.58
C LEU A 123 -9.80 -14.41 26.62
N ASP A 124 -9.06 -13.38 27.05
CA ASP A 124 -8.71 -12.24 26.19
C ASP A 124 -7.80 -12.68 25.03
N CYS A 125 -6.96 -13.69 25.26
CA CYS A 125 -6.09 -14.26 24.24
C CYS A 125 -6.91 -14.94 23.12
N PHE A 126 -7.92 -15.76 23.47
CA PHE A 126 -8.80 -16.37 22.48
C PHE A 126 -9.60 -15.33 21.67
N GLY A 127 -10.16 -14.32 22.34
CA GLY A 127 -10.87 -13.24 21.65
C GLY A 127 -9.98 -12.50 20.66
N LYS A 128 -8.74 -12.21 21.05
CA LYS A 128 -7.75 -11.56 20.18
C LYS A 128 -7.27 -12.44 19.03
N ILE A 129 -7.07 -13.74 19.25
CA ILE A 129 -6.71 -14.68 18.17
C ILE A 129 -7.82 -14.72 17.12
N VAL A 130 -9.08 -14.84 17.53
CA VAL A 130 -10.22 -14.81 16.60
C VAL A 130 -10.30 -13.47 15.88
N GLN A 131 -10.10 -12.36 16.58
CA GLN A 131 -10.10 -11.02 15.99
C GLN A 131 -8.97 -10.84 14.97
N PHE A 132 -7.77 -11.32 15.29
CA PHE A 132 -6.59 -11.31 14.42
C PHE A 132 -6.83 -12.15 13.15
N LEU A 133 -7.34 -13.38 13.29
CA LEU A 133 -7.69 -14.22 12.15
C LEU A 133 -8.76 -13.56 11.26
N LYS A 134 -9.76 -12.89 11.86
CA LYS A 134 -10.78 -12.13 11.13
C LYS A 134 -10.21 -10.91 10.40
N SER A 135 -9.28 -10.17 11.03
CA SER A 135 -8.63 -9.04 10.36
C SER A 135 -7.76 -9.51 9.20
N GLU A 136 -6.99 -10.57 9.39
CA GLU A 136 -6.09 -11.12 8.38
C GLU A 136 -6.87 -11.62 7.15
N THR A 137 -7.92 -12.41 7.38
CA THR A 137 -8.82 -12.89 6.31
C THR A 137 -9.49 -11.73 5.55
N ARG A 138 -9.84 -10.64 6.23
CA ARG A 138 -10.39 -9.44 5.57
C ARG A 138 -9.34 -8.74 4.70
N LEU A 139 -8.12 -8.58 5.20
CA LEU A 139 -7.01 -7.96 4.45
C LEU A 139 -6.68 -8.76 3.19
N LEU A 140 -6.55 -10.09 3.32
CA LEU A 140 -6.36 -11.00 2.19
C LEU A 140 -7.50 -10.92 1.18
N GLY A 141 -8.75 -10.79 1.66
CA GLY A 141 -9.92 -10.59 0.79
C GLY A 141 -9.84 -9.30 -0.03
N TRP A 142 -9.38 -8.20 0.57
CA TRP A 142 -9.18 -6.92 -0.14
C TRP A 142 -8.04 -6.99 -1.15
N GLU A 143 -6.94 -7.65 -0.80
CA GLU A 143 -5.81 -7.90 -1.72
C GLU A 143 -6.25 -8.71 -2.94
N LEU A 144 -6.98 -9.80 -2.72
CA LEU A 144 -7.48 -10.64 -3.80
C LEU A 144 -8.45 -9.86 -4.69
N SER A 145 -9.38 -9.12 -4.08
CA SER A 145 -10.35 -8.28 -4.81
C SER A 145 -9.65 -7.26 -5.71
N SER A 146 -8.64 -6.57 -5.18
CA SER A 146 -7.84 -5.59 -5.96
C SER A 146 -7.11 -6.23 -7.13
N SER A 147 -6.61 -7.46 -6.94
CA SER A 147 -5.87 -8.22 -7.95
C SER A 147 -6.79 -8.68 -9.07
N LEU A 148 -7.96 -9.24 -8.73
CA LEU A 148 -8.97 -9.66 -9.71
C LEU A 148 -9.44 -8.49 -10.56
N VAL A 149 -9.68 -7.36 -9.90
CA VAL A 149 -10.05 -6.09 -10.53
C VAL A 149 -8.96 -5.62 -11.49
N ALA A 150 -7.70 -5.62 -11.06
CA ALA A 150 -6.57 -5.20 -11.90
C ALA A 150 -6.37 -6.15 -13.09
N ILE A 151 -6.48 -7.47 -12.87
CA ILE A 151 -6.40 -8.48 -13.94
C ILE A 151 -7.50 -8.27 -14.98
N GLY A 152 -8.72 -7.91 -14.58
CA GLY A 152 -9.79 -7.61 -15.53
C GLY A 152 -9.56 -6.37 -16.39
N GLN A 153 -8.55 -5.56 -16.10
CA GLN A 153 -8.14 -4.40 -16.91
C GLN A 153 -6.92 -4.71 -17.80
N ILE A 154 -6.23 -5.83 -17.57
CA ILE A 154 -5.09 -6.33 -18.37
C ILE A 154 -5.64 -7.09 -19.58
#